data_AF-A0A7K9UN13-F1
#
_entry.id   AF-A0A7K9UN13-F1
#
_cell.length_a   1.000
_cell.length_b   1.000
_cell.length_c   1.000
_cell.angle_alpha   90.00
_cell.angle_beta   90.00
_cell.angle_gamma   90.00
#
_symmetry.space_group_name_H-M   'P 1'
#
loop_
_entity.id
_entity.type
_entity.pdbx_description
1 polymer ?
#
loop_
_entity_poly.entity_id
_entity_poly.type
_entity_poly.pdbx_seq_one_letter_code
_entity_poly.pdbx_strand_id
1 'polypeptide(L)'
;TLKKWISLSNFISEPVMRKLQPESGQITAFSEVLPVLAGKHTEDRMGQNLPPYDMGCKSYAEGIARLPEMKPRAGTEIRFTELPKQMYPDGATPEEITRHSMDLSYALEKVINQQYASQPQDLLAELQFAFVCFLIGNVYDAFEHWKKLLNILCRSEDAIGKYQSLYTNLIFVLYHQLNEIPSDFFVDIVSQDNFLTSTLQVFFSNTCNAAVDRTLRKKAEKFKAHLTKKFKWDFETEPDDCVPVVVELPEGVQVD
;
A
#
# COMPACT_ATOMS: atom_id res chain seq x y z
N THR A 1 18.66 18.15 0.62
CA THR A 1 19.31 18.86 1.76
C THR A 1 19.08 18.06 3.02
N LEU A 2 19.94 18.19 4.05
CA LEU A 2 19.83 17.43 5.30
C LEU A 2 18.44 17.53 5.96
N LYS A 3 17.82 18.72 5.95
CA LYS A 3 16.47 18.93 6.48
C LYS A 3 15.41 18.06 5.80
N LYS A 4 15.49 17.91 4.46
CA LYS A 4 14.58 17.04 3.70
C LYS A 4 14.77 15.58 4.09
N TRP A 5 16.03 15.13 4.19
CA TRP A 5 16.34 13.76 4.59
C TRP A 5 15.77 13.44 5.98
N ILE A 6 15.95 14.37 6.93
CA ILE A 6 15.36 14.24 8.27
C ILE A 6 13.84 14.13 8.18
N SER A 7 13.16 15.00 7.43
CA SER A 7 11.70 14.94 7.25
C SER A 7 11.19 13.62 6.64
N LEU A 8 12.01 12.93 5.84
CA LEU A 8 11.66 11.64 5.22
C LEU A 8 11.98 10.42 6.09
N SER A 9 12.84 10.57 7.11
CA SER A 9 13.39 9.46 7.89
C SER A 9 13.30 9.66 9.40
N ASN A 10 12.59 10.68 9.88
CA ASN A 10 12.55 11.05 11.30
C ASN A 10 11.94 9.98 12.23
N PHE A 11 11.14 9.05 11.71
CA PHE A 11 10.61 7.93 12.49
C PHE A 11 11.49 6.68 12.39
N ILE A 12 12.41 6.61 11.42
CA ILE A 12 13.28 5.46 11.23
C ILE A 12 14.34 5.42 12.34
N SER A 13 14.10 4.58 13.34
CA SER A 13 15.04 4.30 14.43
C SER A 13 15.96 3.14 14.09
N GLU A 14 17.11 3.03 14.77
CA GLU A 14 18.03 1.91 14.56
C GLU A 14 17.39 0.53 14.82
N PRO A 15 16.58 0.32 15.87
CA PRO A 15 15.88 -0.94 16.08
C PRO A 15 14.94 -1.30 14.93
N VAL A 16 14.17 -0.32 14.43
CA VAL A 16 13.26 -0.54 13.30
C VAL A 16 14.06 -0.86 12.04
N MET A 17 15.13 -0.13 11.75
CA MET A 17 15.99 -0.39 10.60
C MET A 17 16.56 -1.81 10.65
N ARG A 18 17.08 -2.25 11.80
CA ARG A 18 17.58 -3.61 11.99
C ARG A 18 16.50 -4.67 11.80
N LYS A 19 15.24 -4.38 12.18
CA LYS A 19 14.11 -5.29 11.95
C LYS A 19 13.80 -5.43 10.46
N LEU A 20 13.76 -4.32 9.72
CA LEU A 20 13.30 -4.26 8.32
C LEU A 20 14.36 -4.62 7.28
N GLN A 21 15.62 -4.26 7.51
CA GLN A 21 16.69 -4.46 6.53
C GLN A 21 16.87 -5.96 6.19
N PRO A 22 17.25 -6.33 4.95
CA PRO A 22 17.59 -7.70 4.63
C PRO A 22 18.70 -8.29 5.51
N GLU A 23 18.77 -9.61 5.67
CA GLU A 23 19.87 -10.27 6.40
C GLU A 23 21.23 -10.02 5.75
N SER A 24 21.24 -9.86 4.42
CA SER A 24 22.42 -9.48 3.64
C SER A 24 22.94 -8.07 3.95
N GLY A 25 22.10 -7.22 4.56
CA GLY A 25 22.38 -5.79 4.76
C GLY A 25 22.39 -4.96 3.47
N GLN A 26 22.00 -5.55 2.33
CA GLN A 26 21.98 -4.90 1.03
C GLN A 26 20.57 -4.85 0.46
N ILE A 27 20.18 -3.68 -0.06
CA ILE A 27 18.90 -3.46 -0.74
C ILE A 27 19.19 -3.25 -2.21
N THR A 28 18.60 -4.07 -3.08
CA THR A 28 18.77 -4.02 -4.53
C THR A 28 17.44 -3.74 -5.21
N ALA A 29 17.47 -2.97 -6.31
CA ALA A 29 16.28 -2.66 -7.10
C ALA A 29 15.61 -3.92 -7.68
N PHE A 30 16.42 -4.91 -8.01
CA PHE A 30 15.98 -6.20 -8.56
C PHE A 30 16.22 -7.30 -7.53
N SER A 31 15.18 -8.09 -7.29
CA SER A 31 15.26 -9.28 -6.44
C SER A 31 16.15 -10.31 -7.11
N GLU A 32 17.20 -10.74 -6.42
CA GLU A 32 18.03 -11.85 -6.88
C GLU A 32 17.20 -13.13 -6.79
N VAL A 33 16.90 -13.75 -7.93
CA VAL A 33 16.15 -15.01 -7.98
C VAL A 33 17.07 -16.15 -8.37
N LEU A 34 16.93 -17.26 -7.65
CA LEU A 34 17.66 -18.49 -7.87
C LEU A 34 16.69 -19.58 -8.32
N PRO A 35 17.08 -20.45 -9.26
CA PRO A 35 16.24 -21.56 -9.67
C PRO A 35 16.12 -22.56 -8.50
N VAL A 36 14.92 -23.09 -8.29
CA VAL A 36 14.66 -24.08 -7.22
C VAL A 36 15.49 -25.34 -7.44
N LEU A 37 15.63 -25.74 -8.70
CA LEU A 37 16.50 -26.83 -9.13
C LEU A 37 17.62 -26.23 -9.98
N ALA A 38 18.88 -26.48 -9.60
CA ALA A 38 20.04 -25.81 -10.19
C ALA A 38 20.23 -26.09 -11.70
N GLY A 39 19.56 -27.12 -12.24
CA GLY A 39 19.61 -27.48 -13.66
C GLY A 39 20.99 -27.96 -14.11
N LYS A 40 21.89 -28.25 -13.17
CA LYS A 40 23.28 -28.66 -13.43
C LYS A 40 23.37 -30.15 -13.72
N HIS A 41 22.48 -30.94 -13.12
CA HIS A 41 22.48 -32.40 -13.26
C HIS A 41 21.29 -32.88 -14.10
N THR A 42 21.44 -34.05 -14.74
CA THR A 42 20.37 -34.66 -15.55
C THR A 42 19.12 -34.94 -14.70
N GLU A 43 19.29 -35.27 -13.42
CA GLU A 43 18.21 -35.44 -12.45
C GLU A 43 17.41 -34.15 -12.21
N ASP A 44 18.07 -32.99 -12.12
CA ASP A 44 17.41 -31.69 -11.97
C ASP A 44 16.49 -31.41 -13.17
N ARG A 45 16.97 -31.74 -14.38
CA ARG A 45 16.24 -31.51 -15.63
C ARG A 45 15.05 -32.47 -15.77
N MET A 46 15.20 -33.70 -15.30
CA MET A 46 14.10 -34.67 -15.21
C MET A 46 13.05 -34.24 -14.18
N GLY A 47 13.49 -33.74 -13.01
CA GLY A 47 12.59 -33.26 -11.96
C GLY A 47 11.82 -32.00 -12.33
N GLN A 48 12.41 -31.11 -13.15
CA GLN A 48 11.73 -29.93 -13.70
C GLN A 48 10.61 -30.31 -14.69
N ASN A 49 10.66 -31.50 -15.31
CA ASN A 49 9.67 -32.03 -16.25
C ASN A 49 9.21 -31.01 -17.32
N LEU A 50 10.14 -30.17 -17.79
CA LEU A 50 9.86 -29.15 -18.80
C LEU A 50 9.87 -29.78 -20.20
N PRO A 51 8.89 -29.47 -21.06
CA PRO A 51 8.88 -29.97 -22.43
C PRO A 51 10.06 -29.41 -23.26
N PRO A 52 10.46 -30.08 -24.35
CA PRO A 52 11.55 -29.65 -25.21
C PRO A 52 11.37 -28.22 -25.73
N TYR A 53 12.48 -27.47 -25.82
CA TYR A 53 12.50 -26.06 -26.25
C TYR A 53 12.02 -25.87 -27.70
N ASP A 54 12.08 -26.92 -28.51
CA ASP A 54 11.90 -26.89 -29.97
C ASP A 54 10.42 -26.72 -30.40
N MET A 55 9.49 -26.82 -29.45
CA MET A 55 8.05 -26.60 -29.70
C MET A 55 7.69 -25.15 -29.34
N GLY A 56 7.16 -24.37 -30.28
CA GLY A 56 6.58 -23.07 -29.94
C GLY A 56 5.48 -23.18 -28.87
N CYS A 57 5.38 -22.19 -27.98
CA CYS A 57 4.28 -22.11 -27.02
C CYS A 57 2.99 -21.75 -27.76
N LYS A 58 1.91 -22.50 -27.53
CA LYS A 58 0.60 -22.23 -28.13
C LYS A 58 -0.20 -21.21 -27.33
N SER A 59 0.17 -20.98 -26.06
CA SER A 59 -0.47 -20.01 -25.16
C SER A 59 0.53 -19.42 -24.16
N TYR A 60 0.15 -18.30 -23.56
CA TYR A 60 0.92 -17.67 -22.47
C TYR A 60 1.03 -18.58 -21.24
N ALA A 61 -0.05 -19.25 -20.85
CA ALA A 61 -0.07 -20.18 -19.72
C ALA A 61 0.91 -21.35 -19.93
N GLU A 62 0.97 -21.89 -21.14
CA GLU A 62 1.95 -22.90 -21.51
C GLU A 62 3.39 -22.35 -21.46
N GLY A 63 3.61 -21.10 -21.89
CA GLY A 63 4.91 -20.44 -21.76
C GLY A 63 5.37 -20.30 -20.31
N ILE A 64 4.48 -19.90 -19.41
CA ILE A 64 4.76 -19.77 -17.97
C ILE A 64 5.04 -21.14 -17.34
N ALA A 65 4.25 -22.16 -17.67
CA ALA A 65 4.46 -23.53 -17.18
C ALA A 65 5.79 -24.15 -17.66
N ARG A 66 6.40 -23.58 -18.71
CA ARG A 66 7.69 -24.02 -19.26
C ARG A 66 8.91 -23.31 -18.66
N LEU A 67 8.71 -22.29 -17.84
CA LEU A 67 9.81 -21.59 -17.18
C LEU A 67 10.29 -22.37 -15.95
N PRO A 68 11.60 -22.41 -15.67
CA PRO A 68 12.09 -22.94 -14.41
C PRO A 68 11.47 -22.20 -13.23
N GLU A 69 11.08 -22.93 -12.18
CA GLU A 69 10.62 -22.32 -10.94
C GLU A 69 11.79 -21.53 -10.30
N MET A 70 11.56 -20.25 -10.04
CA MET A 70 12.53 -19.33 -9.47
C MET A 70 12.05 -18.89 -8.08
N LYS A 71 12.95 -18.83 -7.11
CA LYS A 71 12.68 -18.30 -5.77
C LYS A 71 13.65 -17.16 -5.43
N PRO A 72 13.21 -16.11 -4.72
CA PRO A 72 14.11 -15.09 -4.20
C PRO A 72 15.22 -15.73 -3.35
N ARG A 73 16.44 -15.19 -3.46
CA ARG A 73 17.56 -15.61 -2.63
C ARG A 73 17.28 -15.22 -1.18
N ALA A 74 17.24 -16.22 -0.30
CA ALA A 74 17.00 -16.01 1.12
C ALA A 74 18.00 -15.00 1.72
N GLY A 75 17.48 -14.14 2.60
CA GLY A 75 18.23 -13.08 3.26
C GLY A 75 18.43 -11.83 2.42
N THR A 76 17.95 -11.78 1.18
CA THR A 76 17.96 -10.55 0.34
C THR A 76 16.64 -9.79 0.38
N GLU A 77 15.57 -10.43 0.85
CA GLU A 77 14.26 -9.85 1.02
C GLU A 77 14.21 -8.80 2.13
N ILE A 78 13.51 -7.70 1.86
CA ILE A 78 13.17 -6.71 2.87
C ILE A 78 12.12 -7.33 3.80
N ARG A 79 12.37 -7.28 5.11
CA ARG A 79 11.51 -7.91 6.13
C ARG A 79 10.37 -6.99 6.56
N PHE A 80 9.54 -6.60 5.60
CA PHE A 80 8.32 -5.84 5.87
C PHE A 80 7.35 -6.62 6.74
N THR A 81 6.48 -5.90 7.46
CA THR A 81 5.39 -6.52 8.20
C THR A 81 4.39 -7.16 7.25
N GLU A 82 4.08 -8.44 7.45
CA GLU A 82 3.02 -9.11 6.70
C GLU A 82 1.66 -8.50 7.03
N LEU A 83 1.02 -7.90 6.03
CA LEU A 83 -0.30 -7.30 6.18
C LEU A 83 -1.38 -8.39 6.09
N PRO A 84 -2.46 -8.31 6.90
CA PRO A 84 -3.54 -9.27 6.86
C PRO A 84 -4.14 -9.39 5.46
N LYS A 85 -4.17 -10.63 4.92
CA LYS A 85 -4.89 -10.92 3.66
C LYS A 85 -6.40 -10.84 3.85
N GLN A 86 -6.86 -11.22 5.04
CA GLN A 86 -8.26 -11.16 5.45
C GLN A 86 -8.44 -9.99 6.41
N MET A 87 -9.29 -9.04 6.01
CA MET A 87 -9.53 -7.79 6.75
C MET A 87 -10.63 -7.92 7.82
N TYR A 88 -11.21 -9.11 7.98
CA TYR A 88 -12.29 -9.41 8.91
C TYR A 88 -11.96 -10.64 9.78
N PRO A 89 -12.56 -10.77 10.98
CA PRO A 89 -12.31 -11.90 11.86
C PRO A 89 -12.78 -13.23 11.28
N ASP A 90 -12.19 -14.33 11.76
CA ASP A 90 -12.57 -15.67 11.32
C ASP A 90 -14.01 -16.01 11.78
N GLY A 91 -14.83 -16.49 10.84
CA GLY A 91 -16.24 -16.76 11.09
C GLY A 91 -17.14 -15.53 11.10
N ALA A 92 -16.66 -14.38 10.60
CA ALA A 92 -17.45 -13.16 10.46
C ALA A 92 -18.74 -13.40 9.65
N THR A 93 -19.84 -12.82 10.12
CA THR A 93 -21.10 -12.79 9.37
C THR A 93 -20.95 -11.92 8.11
N PRO A 94 -21.81 -12.08 7.08
CA PRO A 94 -21.75 -11.22 5.88
C PRO A 94 -21.85 -9.71 6.18
N GLU A 95 -22.61 -9.34 7.22
CA GLU A 95 -22.69 -7.97 7.71
C GLU A 95 -21.35 -7.48 8.26
N GLU A 96 -20.69 -8.29 9.10
CA GLU A 96 -19.38 -7.97 9.66
C GLU A 96 -18.28 -7.95 8.59
N ILE A 97 -18.34 -8.83 7.60
CA ILE A 97 -17.43 -8.80 6.44
C ILE A 97 -17.57 -7.47 5.72
N THR A 98 -18.80 -7.01 5.47
CA THR A 98 -19.07 -5.73 4.80
C THR A 98 -18.54 -4.57 5.65
N ARG A 99 -18.83 -4.57 6.96
CA ARG A 99 -18.34 -3.56 7.90
C ARG A 99 -16.82 -3.45 7.90
N HIS A 100 -16.11 -4.57 8.05
CA HIS A 100 -14.66 -4.60 8.10
C HIS A 100 -13.98 -4.43 6.73
N SER A 101 -14.73 -4.56 5.63
CA SER A 101 -14.23 -4.22 4.28
C SER A 101 -14.37 -2.72 3.98
N MET A 102 -15.39 -2.07 4.57
CA MET A 102 -15.55 -0.61 4.48
C MET A 102 -14.56 0.12 5.39
N ASP A 103 -14.40 -0.36 6.63
CA ASP A 103 -13.44 0.17 7.62
C ASP A 103 -12.35 -0.86 7.95
N LEU A 104 -11.10 -0.53 7.56
CA LEU A 104 -9.92 -1.35 7.78
C LEU A 104 -9.34 -1.24 9.20
N SER A 105 -10.02 -0.55 10.12
CA SER A 105 -9.56 -0.35 11.51
C SER A 105 -9.24 -1.67 12.22
N TYR A 106 -10.02 -2.73 12.00
CA TYR A 106 -9.71 -4.05 12.55
C TYR A 106 -8.37 -4.60 12.05
N ALA A 107 -8.10 -4.48 10.74
CA ALA A 107 -6.85 -4.95 10.16
C ALA A 107 -5.66 -4.12 10.66
N LEU A 108 -5.83 -2.80 10.78
CA LEU A 108 -4.81 -1.91 11.34
C LEU A 108 -4.52 -2.25 12.79
N GLU A 109 -5.54 -2.47 13.61
CA GLU A 109 -5.36 -2.88 15.00
C GLU A 109 -4.64 -4.22 15.12
N LYS A 110 -4.97 -5.20 14.26
CA LYS A 110 -4.27 -6.48 14.22
C LYS A 110 -2.78 -6.28 13.93
N VAL A 111 -2.43 -5.44 12.95
CA VAL A 111 -1.03 -5.10 12.63
C VAL A 111 -0.34 -4.42 13.81
N ILE A 112 -0.99 -3.42 14.43
CA ILE A 112 -0.43 -2.69 15.57
C ILE A 112 -0.20 -3.64 16.74
N ASN A 113 -1.18 -4.46 17.10
CA ASN A 113 -1.10 -5.37 18.24
C ASN A 113 -0.06 -6.49 18.06
N GLN A 114 0.15 -6.96 16.83
CA GLN A 114 1.10 -8.04 16.54
C GLN A 114 2.55 -7.55 16.47
N GLN A 115 2.80 -6.38 15.89
CA GLN A 115 4.15 -5.94 15.50
C GLN A 115 4.62 -4.64 16.16
N TYR A 116 3.69 -3.85 16.71
CA TYR A 116 3.92 -2.48 17.18
C TYR A 116 3.25 -2.17 18.52
N ALA A 117 2.91 -3.20 19.31
CA ALA A 117 2.12 -3.05 20.54
C ALA A 117 2.76 -2.06 21.53
N SER A 118 4.08 -2.01 21.59
CA SER A 118 4.82 -1.07 22.45
C SER A 118 4.86 0.35 21.91
N GLN A 119 4.88 0.53 20.58
CA GLN A 119 5.05 1.82 19.93
C GLN A 119 4.34 1.86 18.56
N PRO A 120 3.06 2.24 18.51
CA PRO A 120 2.31 2.34 17.26
C PRO A 120 2.92 3.30 16.23
N GLN A 121 3.71 4.27 16.69
CA GLN A 121 4.43 5.23 15.83
C GLN A 121 5.47 4.55 14.92
N ASP A 122 5.97 3.36 15.30
CA ASP A 122 6.94 2.61 14.48
C ASP A 122 6.32 2.10 13.17
N LEU A 123 4.98 2.06 13.08
CA LEU A 123 4.29 1.83 11.81
C LEU A 123 4.63 2.93 10.78
N LEU A 124 4.79 4.19 11.23
CA LEU A 124 5.22 5.29 10.35
C LEU A 124 6.69 5.15 9.96
N ALA A 125 7.51 4.52 10.81
CA ALA A 125 8.89 4.22 10.49
C ALA A 125 8.97 3.19 9.36
N GLU A 126 8.15 2.13 9.40
CA GLU A 126 8.06 1.16 8.29
C GLU A 126 7.52 1.83 7.01
N LEU A 127 6.51 2.71 7.12
CA LEU A 127 5.99 3.49 5.98
C LEU A 127 7.08 4.38 5.36
N GLN A 128 7.87 5.09 6.18
CA GLN A 128 8.98 5.92 5.71
C GLN A 128 10.08 5.08 5.08
N PHE A 129 10.43 3.95 5.69
CA PHE A 129 11.44 3.05 5.19
C PHE A 129 11.04 2.48 3.82
N ALA A 130 9.80 2.02 3.66
CA ALA A 130 9.26 1.57 2.39
C ALA A 130 9.33 2.67 1.32
N PHE A 131 8.93 3.90 1.66
CA PHE A 131 9.01 5.04 0.75
C PHE A 131 10.45 5.35 0.31
N VAL A 132 11.42 5.33 1.23
CA VAL A 132 12.83 5.58 0.91
C VAL A 132 13.41 4.47 0.02
N CYS A 133 13.11 3.21 0.31
CA CYS A 133 13.53 2.07 -0.51
C CYS A 133 12.94 2.14 -1.92
N PHE A 134 11.68 2.57 -2.03
CA PHE A 134 11.04 2.84 -3.31
C PHE A 134 11.72 4.01 -4.04
N LEU A 135 11.81 5.20 -3.43
CA LEU A 135 12.25 6.42 -4.11
C LEU A 135 13.74 6.39 -4.50
N ILE A 136 14.59 5.85 -3.64
CA ILE A 136 16.05 5.84 -3.85
C ILE A 136 16.51 4.48 -4.38
N GLY A 137 16.01 3.40 -3.80
CA GLY A 137 16.39 2.05 -4.19
C GLY A 137 15.68 1.55 -5.44
N ASN A 138 14.66 2.26 -5.94
CA ASN A 138 13.80 1.82 -7.05
C ASN A 138 13.22 0.40 -6.83
N VAL A 139 13.00 0.04 -5.56
CA VAL A 139 12.48 -1.28 -5.18
C VAL A 139 10.97 -1.29 -5.35
N TYR A 140 10.48 -2.05 -6.32
CA TYR A 140 9.04 -2.13 -6.62
C TYR A 140 8.25 -2.73 -5.45
N ASP A 141 8.77 -3.76 -4.78
CA ASP A 141 8.11 -4.37 -3.61
C ASP A 141 7.90 -3.36 -2.46
N ALA A 142 8.83 -2.41 -2.30
CA ALA A 142 8.71 -1.34 -1.32
C ALA A 142 7.61 -0.33 -1.69
N PHE A 143 7.40 -0.08 -2.98
CA PHE A 143 6.28 0.74 -3.46
C PHE A 143 4.94 0.06 -3.21
N GLU A 144 4.81 -1.22 -3.54
CA GLU A 144 3.60 -2.00 -3.27
C GLU A 144 3.30 -2.10 -1.77
N HIS A 145 4.33 -2.23 -0.95
CA HIS A 145 4.17 -2.21 0.51
C HIS A 145 3.73 -0.84 1.04
N TRP A 146 4.37 0.23 0.58
CA TRP A 146 3.99 1.61 0.92
C TRP A 146 2.53 1.91 0.55
N LYS A 147 2.08 1.47 -0.64
CA LYS A 147 0.67 1.53 -1.08
C LYS A 147 -0.27 0.84 -0.13
N LYS A 148 0.02 -0.41 0.23
CA LYS A 148 -0.86 -1.22 1.10
C LYS A 148 -0.95 -0.64 2.52
N LEU A 149 0.18 -0.21 3.09
CA LEU A 149 0.20 0.47 4.39
C LEU A 149 -0.62 1.76 4.37
N LEU A 150 -0.46 2.57 3.33
CA LEU A 150 -1.20 3.81 3.19
C LEU A 150 -2.72 3.54 3.07
N ASN A 151 -3.11 2.55 2.27
CA ASN A 151 -4.50 2.16 2.12
C ASN A 151 -5.13 1.74 3.46
N ILE A 152 -4.45 0.90 4.24
CA ILE A 152 -4.93 0.49 5.57
C ILE A 152 -5.06 1.70 6.49
N LEU A 153 -4.03 2.56 6.58
CA LEU A 153 -4.05 3.73 7.44
C LEU A 153 -5.19 4.69 7.08
N CYS A 154 -5.38 5.00 5.81
CA CYS A 154 -6.35 5.97 5.34
C CYS A 154 -7.81 5.48 5.41
N ARG A 155 -8.05 4.18 5.24
CA ARG A 155 -9.39 3.56 5.33
C ARG A 155 -9.76 3.04 6.71
N SER A 156 -9.01 3.40 7.75
CA SER A 156 -9.28 2.99 9.13
C SER A 156 -9.95 4.12 9.91
N GLU A 157 -11.28 4.26 9.80
CA GLU A 157 -12.03 5.38 10.39
C GLU A 157 -12.00 5.35 11.93
N ASP A 158 -12.40 4.23 12.53
CA ASP A 158 -12.40 4.07 14.00
C ASP A 158 -11.00 4.26 14.60
N ALA A 159 -9.96 3.85 13.88
CA ALA A 159 -8.58 4.00 14.32
C ALA A 159 -8.12 5.48 14.39
N ILE A 160 -8.70 6.38 13.58
CA ILE A 160 -8.35 7.81 13.61
C ILE A 160 -8.67 8.43 14.96
N GLY A 161 -9.83 8.09 15.52
CA GLY A 161 -10.24 8.57 16.85
C GLY A 161 -9.32 8.06 17.96
N LYS A 162 -8.87 6.80 17.86
CA LYS A 162 -8.04 6.12 18.86
C LYS A 162 -6.56 6.52 18.81
N TYR A 163 -6.00 6.69 17.61
CA TYR A 163 -4.57 6.94 17.39
C TYR A 163 -4.28 8.34 16.83
N GLN A 164 -4.87 9.39 17.40
CA GLN A 164 -4.77 10.77 16.88
C GLN A 164 -3.33 11.27 16.66
N SER A 165 -2.41 10.88 17.54
CA SER A 165 -0.99 11.22 17.43
C SER A 165 -0.33 10.57 16.21
N LEU A 166 -0.69 9.31 15.90
CA LEU A 166 -0.25 8.59 14.72
C LEU A 166 -0.71 9.30 13.45
N TYR A 167 -1.99 9.68 13.37
CA TYR A 167 -2.55 10.35 12.20
C TYR A 167 -2.04 11.78 12.01
N THR A 168 -1.80 12.50 13.11
CA THR A 168 -1.14 13.82 13.06
C THR A 168 0.25 13.72 12.42
N ASN A 169 1.00 12.69 12.80
CA ASN A 169 2.32 12.41 12.26
C ASN A 169 2.25 11.83 10.83
N LEU A 170 1.23 11.04 10.50
CA LEU A 170 0.99 10.54 9.15
C LEU A 170 0.82 11.70 8.16
N ILE A 171 0.02 12.72 8.50
CA ILE A 171 -0.14 13.92 7.66
C ILE A 171 1.21 14.60 7.43
N PHE A 172 2.04 14.71 8.46
CA PHE A 172 3.38 15.28 8.34
C PHE A 172 4.27 14.45 7.41
N VAL A 173 4.29 13.12 7.57
CA VAL A 173 5.06 12.20 6.73
C VAL A 173 4.61 12.31 5.28
N LEU A 174 3.30 12.20 5.00
CA LEU A 174 2.75 12.27 3.64
C LEU A 174 2.99 13.63 2.99
N TYR A 175 2.87 14.71 3.74
CA TYR A 175 3.21 16.05 3.25
C TYR A 175 4.64 16.11 2.70
N HIS A 176 5.60 15.55 3.42
CA HIS A 176 7.00 15.54 2.97
C HIS A 176 7.24 14.53 1.85
N GLN A 177 6.70 13.31 1.93
CA GLN A 177 6.86 12.29 0.90
C GLN A 177 6.32 12.75 -0.45
N LEU A 178 5.06 13.21 -0.51
CA LEU A 178 4.44 13.64 -1.76
C LEU A 178 5.12 14.87 -2.36
N ASN A 179 5.77 15.70 -1.54
CA ASN A 179 6.52 16.84 -2.05
C ASN A 179 7.84 16.47 -2.74
N GLU A 180 8.36 15.27 -2.49
CA GLU A 180 9.60 14.78 -3.10
C GLU A 180 9.34 13.92 -4.35
N ILE A 181 8.13 13.40 -4.53
CA ILE A 181 7.74 12.70 -5.75
C ILE A 181 7.59 13.72 -6.89
N PRO A 182 8.28 13.55 -8.04
CA PRO A 182 8.10 14.40 -9.22
C PRO A 182 6.65 14.36 -9.72
N SER A 183 6.14 15.48 -10.26
CA SER A 183 4.78 15.54 -10.82
C SER A 183 4.52 14.47 -11.88
N ASP A 184 5.52 14.22 -12.72
CA ASP A 184 5.43 13.33 -13.87
C ASP A 184 5.36 11.85 -13.43
N PHE A 185 5.88 11.53 -12.25
CA PHE A 185 5.75 10.21 -11.65
C PHE A 185 4.28 9.83 -11.38
N PHE A 186 3.44 10.82 -11.03
CA PHE A 186 1.99 10.63 -10.86
C PHE A 186 1.25 10.50 -12.20
N VAL A 187 1.89 10.83 -13.32
CA VAL A 187 1.32 10.72 -14.67
C VAL A 187 1.69 9.39 -15.34
N ASP A 188 2.79 8.74 -14.96
CA ASP A 188 3.22 7.52 -15.67
C ASP A 188 2.95 6.21 -14.92
N ILE A 189 2.98 6.21 -13.59
CA ILE A 189 2.95 4.96 -12.79
C ILE A 189 1.62 4.80 -12.04
N VAL A 190 0.76 5.82 -12.18
CA VAL A 190 -0.46 6.07 -11.40
C VAL A 190 -1.65 6.37 -12.32
N SER A 191 -1.44 6.56 -13.63
CA SER A 191 -2.47 7.03 -14.58
C SER A 191 -3.48 6.00 -15.09
N GLN A 192 -3.55 4.81 -14.51
CA GLN A 192 -4.74 3.96 -14.69
C GLN A 192 -5.57 3.79 -13.42
N ASP A 193 -5.16 4.38 -12.30
CA ASP A 193 -5.97 4.52 -11.10
C ASP A 193 -5.08 5.26 -10.10
N ASN A 194 -5.31 6.56 -9.89
CA ASN A 194 -4.51 7.29 -8.94
C ASN A 194 -4.88 6.87 -7.52
N PHE A 195 -4.26 5.78 -7.06
CA PHE A 195 -4.54 5.21 -5.76
C PHE A 195 -4.34 6.24 -4.65
N LEU A 196 -3.45 7.23 -4.83
CA LEU A 196 -3.24 8.29 -3.84
C LEU A 196 -4.45 9.21 -3.77
N THR A 197 -5.04 9.61 -4.90
CA THR A 197 -6.22 10.48 -4.87
C THR A 197 -7.39 9.76 -4.22
N SER A 198 -7.67 8.51 -4.60
CA SER A 198 -8.78 7.74 -4.01
C SER A 198 -8.54 7.43 -2.53
N THR A 199 -7.32 7.02 -2.15
CA THR A 199 -6.98 6.71 -0.75
C THR A 199 -7.02 7.96 0.13
N LEU A 200 -6.51 9.09 -0.36
CA LEU A 200 -6.53 10.35 0.39
C LEU A 200 -7.92 10.98 0.42
N GLN A 201 -8.75 10.80 -0.61
CA GLN A 201 -10.15 11.20 -0.59
C GLN A 201 -10.89 10.51 0.56
N VAL A 202 -10.76 9.19 0.66
CA VAL A 202 -11.35 8.42 1.79
C VAL A 202 -10.78 8.90 3.12
N PHE A 203 -9.46 9.14 3.20
CA PHE A 203 -8.85 9.69 4.41
C PHE A 203 -9.46 11.03 4.83
N PHE A 204 -9.62 11.97 3.89
CA PHE A 204 -10.19 13.28 4.19
C PHE A 204 -11.64 13.16 4.65
N SER A 205 -12.44 12.32 3.99
CA SER A 205 -13.83 12.02 4.40
C SER A 205 -13.87 11.47 5.83
N ASN A 206 -13.01 10.51 6.17
CA ASN A 206 -12.92 9.93 7.51
C ASN A 206 -12.47 10.97 8.56
N THR A 207 -11.56 11.89 8.21
CA THR A 207 -11.12 12.95 9.14
C THR A 207 -12.15 14.06 9.37
N CYS A 208 -13.17 14.17 8.50
CA CYS A 208 -14.27 15.11 8.65
C CYS A 208 -15.29 14.69 9.72
N ASN A 209 -15.24 13.44 10.19
CA ASN A 209 -16.13 12.94 11.25
C ASN A 209 -15.98 13.77 12.54
N ALA A 210 -17.11 14.03 13.21
CA ALA A 210 -17.18 14.78 14.46
C ALA A 210 -16.40 14.12 15.62
N ALA A 211 -16.15 12.81 15.56
CA ALA A 211 -15.34 12.08 16.53
C ALA A 211 -13.84 12.44 16.49
N VAL A 212 -13.38 13.09 15.42
CA VAL A 212 -11.97 13.45 15.21
C VAL A 212 -11.63 14.76 15.90
N ASP A 213 -10.47 14.82 16.56
CA ASP A 213 -10.00 16.02 17.23
C ASP A 213 -9.90 17.23 16.27
N ARG A 214 -10.26 18.41 16.79
CA ARG A 214 -10.32 19.65 16.00
C ARG A 214 -8.97 20.05 15.42
N THR A 215 -7.86 19.71 16.09
CA THR A 215 -6.52 20.05 15.60
C THR A 215 -6.10 19.15 14.44
N LEU A 216 -6.42 17.85 14.53
CA LEU A 216 -6.18 16.88 13.46
C LEU A 216 -7.01 17.23 12.22
N ARG A 217 -8.30 17.53 12.38
CA ARG A 217 -9.17 17.95 11.27
C ARG A 217 -8.64 19.19 10.55
N LYS A 218 -8.25 20.23 11.29
CA LYS A 218 -7.64 21.44 10.69
C LYS A 218 -6.33 21.15 9.95
N LYS A 219 -5.54 20.19 10.41
CA LYS A 219 -4.31 19.76 9.71
C LYS A 219 -4.65 19.01 8.43
N ALA A 220 -5.65 18.12 8.46
CA ALA A 220 -6.13 17.40 7.30
C ALA A 220 -6.70 18.34 6.23
N GLU A 221 -7.52 19.33 6.61
CA GLU A 221 -8.04 20.37 5.70
C GLU A 221 -6.92 21.17 5.03
N LYS A 222 -5.91 21.61 5.80
CA LYS A 222 -4.74 22.31 5.25
C LYS A 222 -3.94 21.42 4.30
N PHE A 223 -3.83 20.14 4.61
CA PHE A 223 -3.15 19.17 3.76
C PHE A 223 -3.90 18.94 2.45
N LYS A 224 -5.23 18.75 2.51
CA LYS A 224 -6.13 18.69 1.35
C LYS A 224 -5.94 19.90 0.44
N ALA A 225 -6.04 21.11 1.00
CA ALA A 225 -5.87 22.35 0.25
C ALA A 225 -4.47 22.48 -0.39
N HIS A 226 -3.41 22.02 0.29
CA HIS A 226 -2.06 21.99 -0.29
C HIS A 226 -1.96 21.06 -1.50
N LEU A 227 -2.53 19.85 -1.39
CA LEU A 227 -2.51 18.87 -2.48
C LEU A 227 -3.33 19.34 -3.68
N THR A 228 -4.54 19.86 -3.46
CA THR A 228 -5.36 20.44 -4.52
C THR A 228 -4.65 21.60 -5.21
N LYS A 229 -3.98 22.48 -4.46
CA LYS A 229 -3.24 23.60 -5.04
C LYS A 229 -1.99 23.16 -5.83
N LYS A 230 -1.23 22.20 -5.30
CA LYS A 230 0.06 21.80 -5.89
C LYS A 230 -0.10 20.84 -7.07
N PHE A 231 -0.99 19.86 -6.94
CA PHE A 231 -1.14 18.76 -7.89
C PHE A 231 -2.44 18.86 -8.72
N LYS A 232 -3.30 19.85 -8.44
CA LYS A 232 -4.62 19.99 -9.08
C LYS A 232 -5.52 18.78 -8.88
N TRP A 233 -5.32 18.05 -7.78
CA TRP A 233 -6.15 16.92 -7.41
C TRP A 233 -7.49 17.38 -6.85
N ASP A 234 -8.55 16.74 -7.33
CA ASP A 234 -9.89 16.90 -6.82
C ASP A 234 -10.19 15.78 -5.81
N PHE A 235 -10.77 16.19 -4.68
CA PHE A 235 -11.15 15.32 -3.58
C PHE A 235 -12.60 15.54 -3.14
N GLU A 236 -13.34 16.43 -3.84
CA GLU A 236 -14.76 16.71 -3.54
C GLU A 236 -15.70 15.96 -4.49
N THR A 237 -15.24 15.63 -5.71
CA THR A 237 -16.06 14.93 -6.69
C THR A 237 -16.17 13.45 -6.33
N GLU A 238 -17.40 12.94 -6.21
CA GLU A 238 -17.66 11.51 -6.08
C GLU A 238 -17.26 10.80 -7.38
N PRO A 239 -16.56 9.66 -7.32
CA PRO A 239 -16.19 8.93 -8.52
C PRO A 239 -17.44 8.53 -9.31
N ASP A 240 -17.42 8.66 -10.64
CA ASP A 240 -18.56 8.40 -11.53
C ASP A 240 -19.17 6.99 -11.32
N ASP A 241 -18.37 6.01 -10.90
CA ASP A 241 -18.81 4.65 -10.57
C ASP A 241 -19.75 4.55 -9.36
N CYS A 242 -19.84 5.59 -8.54
CA CYS A 242 -20.75 5.69 -7.41
C CYS A 242 -22.03 6.49 -7.73
N VAL A 243 -22.17 7.01 -8.95
CA VAL A 243 -23.36 7.75 -9.37
C VAL A 243 -24.50 6.76 -9.62
N PRO A 244 -25.73 7.03 -9.12
CA PRO A 244 -26.85 6.15 -9.39
C PRO A 244 -27.10 6.05 -10.89
N VAL A 245 -27.29 4.83 -11.39
CA VAL A 245 -27.70 4.61 -12.78
C VAL A 245 -29.10 5.19 -12.96
N VAL A 246 -29.18 6.33 -13.64
CA VAL A 246 -30.47 6.97 -13.96
C VAL A 246 -31.14 6.16 -15.07
N VAL A 247 -32.21 5.46 -14.72
CA VAL A 247 -33.06 4.77 -15.69
C VAL A 247 -34.17 5.72 -16.11
N GLU A 248 -34.15 6.15 -17.37
CA GLU A 248 -35.28 6.87 -17.95
C GLU A 248 -36.50 5.94 -18.00
N LEU A 249 -37.53 6.27 -17.22
CA LEU A 249 -38.79 5.54 -17.27
C LEU A 249 -39.55 5.95 -18.54
N PRO A 250 -40.16 4.99 -19.27
CA PRO A 250 -40.99 5.32 -20.42
C PRO A 250 -42.15 6.22 -20.00
N GLU A 251 -42.49 7.19 -20.87
CA GLU A 251 -43.57 8.15 -20.62
C GLU A 251 -44.88 7.41 -20.25
N GLY A 252 -45.34 7.60 -19.01
CA GLY A 252 -46.60 7.03 -18.51
C GLY A 252 -46.50 6.13 -17.28
N VAL A 253 -45.30 5.86 -16.73
CA VAL A 253 -45.17 5.15 -15.44
C VAL A 253 -45.45 6.12 -14.29
N GLN A 254 -46.67 6.06 -13.72
CA GLN A 254 -46.94 6.65 -12.41
C GLN A 254 -46.27 5.79 -11.34
N VAL A 255 -45.43 6.42 -10.53
CA VAL A 255 -44.87 5.82 -9.32
C VAL A 255 -45.87 6.14 -8.20
N ASP A 256 -46.57 5.12 -7.70
CA ASP A 256 -47.43 5.23 -6.50
C ASP A 256 -46.63 5.65 -5.26
#